data_AF-U2KS86-F1
#
_entry.id   AF-U2KS86-F1
#
_cell.length_a   1.000
_cell.length_b   1.000
_cell.length_c   1.000
_cell.angle_alpha   90.00
_cell.angle_beta   90.00
_cell.angle_gamma   90.00
#
_symmetry.space_group_name_H-M   'P 1'
#
loop_
_entity.id
_entity.type
_entity.pdbx_description
1 polymer ?
#
loop_
_entity_poly.entity_id
_entity_poly.type
_entity_poly.pdbx_seq_one_letter_code
_entity_poly.pdbx_strand_id
1 'polypeptide(L)'
;MSAVLPAAAMRCITCADLRHLAAAYRPALNYAAARCAREVKIYLHWTAGHYGQFFADYHVQVDADGGIYVIGDGMLDELLAATYLRNSGSISIAVLGCVGAATNDLGKEPPTAAQIEALAMAVTALADGLWLTIDKERILTHGEAADNEDGVNAHAPYGPRSTCERWDLEYLGTEECPAFRPWATDGTRGGDVLRGKAQYYREHRAF
;
A
#
# COMPACT_ATOMS: atom_id res chain seq x y z
N MET A 1 17.50 -4.13 8.61
CA MET A 1 16.86 -2.90 9.10
C MET A 1 16.58 -2.02 7.89
N SER A 2 15.35 -1.54 7.78
CA SER A 2 14.94 -0.59 6.75
C SER A 2 15.77 0.69 6.82
N ALA A 3 16.24 1.18 5.68
CA ALA A 3 17.02 2.41 5.63
C ALA A 3 16.09 3.63 5.69
N VAL A 4 16.29 4.51 6.69
CA VAL A 4 15.56 5.77 6.81
C VAL A 4 16.12 6.78 5.80
N LEU A 5 15.23 7.49 5.11
CA LEU A 5 15.59 8.53 4.14
C LEU A 5 15.37 9.92 4.73
N PRO A 6 16.27 10.90 4.45
CA PRO A 6 16.02 12.28 4.82
C PRO A 6 14.91 12.87 3.95
N ALA A 7 14.13 13.82 4.49
CA ALA A 7 13.06 14.50 3.74
C ALA A 7 13.55 15.13 2.43
N ALA A 8 14.81 15.58 2.36
CA ALA A 8 15.42 16.12 1.15
C ALA A 8 15.61 15.09 0.01
N ALA A 9 15.53 13.80 0.30
CA ALA A 9 15.52 12.72 -0.70
C ALA A 9 14.11 12.42 -1.24
N MET A 10 13.08 13.05 -0.65
CA MET A 10 11.69 12.82 -1.01
C MET A 10 11.15 14.00 -1.81
N ARG A 11 10.25 13.69 -2.74
CA ARG A 11 9.51 14.68 -3.52
C ARG A 11 8.03 14.52 -3.22
N CYS A 12 7.41 15.58 -2.70
CA CYS A 12 5.96 15.65 -2.57
C CYS A 12 5.33 15.80 -3.96
N ILE A 13 4.30 15.01 -4.25
CA ILE A 13 3.66 14.95 -5.57
C ILE A 13 2.14 14.94 -5.44
N THR A 14 1.46 15.33 -6.51
CA THR A 14 0.00 15.21 -6.61
C THR A 14 -0.41 13.81 -7.10
N CYS A 15 -1.68 13.47 -6.94
CA CYS A 15 -2.25 12.25 -7.53
C CYS A 15 -2.15 12.25 -9.07
N ALA A 16 -2.24 13.42 -9.71
CA ALA A 16 -2.05 13.55 -11.16
C ALA A 16 -0.60 13.20 -11.58
N ASP A 17 0.39 13.69 -10.82
CA ASP A 17 1.80 13.33 -11.03
C ASP A 17 2.02 11.84 -10.83
N LEU A 18 1.45 11.26 -9.77
CA LEU A 18 1.57 9.82 -9.47
C LEU A 18 0.97 8.95 -10.58
N ARG A 19 -0.19 9.36 -11.13
CA ARG A 19 -0.80 8.69 -12.29
C ARG A 19 0.09 8.75 -13.53
N HIS A 20 0.74 9.89 -13.79
CA HIS A 20 1.68 10.01 -14.90
C HIS A 20 2.93 9.14 -14.71
N LEU A 21 3.49 9.10 -13.49
CA LEU A 21 4.60 8.18 -13.16
C LEU A 21 4.18 6.73 -13.38
N ALA A 22 3.03 6.32 -12.85
CA ALA A 22 2.49 4.98 -13.03
C ALA A 22 2.34 4.62 -14.53
N ALA A 23 1.81 5.54 -15.34
CA ALA A 23 1.70 5.34 -16.78
C ALA A 23 3.05 5.22 -17.49
N ALA A 24 4.06 5.99 -17.06
CA ALA A 24 5.42 5.95 -17.61
C ALA A 24 6.13 4.63 -17.31
N TYR A 25 6.00 4.11 -16.09
CA TYR A 25 6.63 2.85 -15.66
C TYR A 25 5.81 1.59 -15.96
N ARG A 26 4.55 1.72 -16.41
CA ARG A 26 3.66 0.61 -16.75
C ARG A 26 4.31 -0.47 -17.63
N PRO A 27 5.05 -0.16 -18.73
CA PRO A 27 5.67 -1.19 -19.56
C PRO A 27 6.72 -2.04 -18.81
N ALA A 28 7.58 -1.40 -18.02
CA ALA A 28 8.62 -2.08 -17.24
C ALA A 28 8.01 -2.96 -16.14
N LEU A 29 7.02 -2.42 -15.42
CA LEU A 29 6.28 -3.15 -14.39
C LEU A 29 5.54 -4.36 -14.96
N ASN A 30 4.84 -4.20 -16.09
CA ASN A 30 4.15 -5.30 -16.77
C ASN A 30 5.12 -6.39 -17.22
N TYR A 31 6.28 -6.01 -17.76
CA TYR A 31 7.31 -6.96 -18.15
C TYR A 31 7.84 -7.76 -16.94
N ALA A 32 8.14 -7.07 -15.84
CA ALA A 32 8.60 -7.71 -14.60
C ALA A 32 7.54 -8.64 -14.00
N ALA A 33 6.28 -8.22 -13.96
CA ALA A 33 5.17 -9.02 -13.44
C ALA A 33 4.90 -10.27 -14.30
N ALA A 34 4.97 -10.15 -15.63
CA ALA A 34 4.80 -11.27 -16.55
C ALA A 34 5.87 -12.36 -16.34
N ARG A 35 7.11 -11.98 -15.98
CA ARG A 35 8.17 -12.94 -15.60
C ARG A 35 7.87 -13.69 -14.31
N CYS A 36 6.99 -13.16 -13.47
CA CYS A 36 6.46 -13.80 -12.28
C CYS A 36 5.13 -14.54 -12.55
N ALA A 37 4.71 -14.68 -13.81
CA ALA A 37 3.45 -15.30 -14.23
C ALA A 37 2.20 -14.69 -13.55
N ARG A 38 2.22 -13.36 -13.33
CA ARG A 38 1.11 -12.61 -12.73
C ARG A 38 0.99 -11.21 -13.33
N GLU A 39 -0.12 -10.53 -13.04
CA GLU A 39 -0.26 -9.09 -13.29
C GLU A 39 0.51 -8.26 -12.27
N VAL A 40 0.68 -6.96 -12.59
CA VAL A 40 1.27 -5.97 -11.67
C VAL A 40 0.43 -5.88 -10.40
N LYS A 41 1.10 -5.68 -9.27
CA LYS A 41 0.47 -5.60 -7.94
C LYS A 41 0.75 -4.26 -7.29
N ILE A 42 -0.18 -3.80 -6.47
CA ILE A 42 0.04 -2.69 -5.53
C ILE A 42 -0.08 -3.28 -4.12
N TYR A 43 0.97 -3.12 -3.32
CA TYR A 43 1.00 -3.60 -1.94
C TYR A 43 0.93 -2.42 -0.97
N LEU A 44 -0.05 -2.46 -0.07
CA LEU A 44 -0.32 -1.42 0.92
C LEU A 44 0.32 -1.81 2.26
N HIS A 45 1.08 -0.87 2.84
CA HIS A 45 1.85 -1.08 4.05
C HIS A 45 1.60 0.04 5.06
N TRP A 46 2.00 -0.18 6.31
CA TRP A 46 2.48 0.93 7.15
C TRP A 46 3.99 0.80 7.32
N THR A 47 4.59 1.81 7.95
CA THR A 47 6.02 1.76 8.28
C THR A 47 6.34 1.11 9.62
N ALA A 48 5.36 0.97 10.52
CA ALA A 48 5.59 0.72 11.95
C ALA A 48 6.64 1.68 12.57
N GLY A 49 6.70 2.90 12.02
CA GLY A 49 7.64 3.96 12.34
C GLY A 49 6.89 5.23 12.74
N HIS A 50 7.56 6.37 12.64
CA HIS A 50 6.97 7.66 12.98
C HIS A 50 6.40 8.38 11.75
N TYR A 51 5.46 9.28 11.97
CA TYR A 51 5.12 10.35 11.02
C TYR A 51 6.38 11.12 10.62
N GLY A 52 6.44 11.56 9.36
CA GLY A 52 7.59 12.23 8.77
C GLY A 52 8.86 11.38 8.65
N GLN A 53 8.83 10.08 9.02
CA GLN A 53 9.95 9.17 8.89
C GLN A 53 9.85 8.37 7.59
N PHE A 54 10.61 8.78 6.57
CA PHE A 54 10.62 8.10 5.27
C PHE A 54 11.57 6.89 5.25
N PHE A 55 11.25 5.89 4.42
CA PHE A 55 12.01 4.65 4.29
C PHE A 55 12.31 4.31 2.83
N ALA A 56 13.45 3.66 2.58
CA ALA A 56 13.86 3.26 1.23
C ALA A 56 13.08 2.06 0.67
N ASP A 57 12.27 1.37 1.48
CA ASP A 57 11.58 0.15 1.07
C ASP A 57 10.28 0.41 0.27
N TYR A 58 9.81 1.65 0.21
CA TYR A 58 8.51 1.98 -0.39
C TYR A 58 8.66 3.04 -1.49
N HIS A 59 8.03 2.78 -2.63
CA HIS A 59 8.05 3.68 -3.79
C HIS A 59 7.25 4.96 -3.51
N VAL A 60 6.12 4.80 -2.81
CA VAL A 60 5.19 5.87 -2.46
C VAL A 60 4.95 5.87 -0.95
N GLN A 61 4.97 7.04 -0.33
CA GLN A 61 4.84 7.19 1.12
C GLN A 61 3.86 8.31 1.46
N VAL A 62 2.92 8.05 2.37
CA VAL A 62 1.86 8.99 2.75
C VAL A 62 2.08 9.44 4.18
N ASP A 63 2.37 10.73 4.37
CA ASP A 63 2.63 11.32 5.69
C ASP A 63 1.33 11.71 6.42
N ALA A 64 1.42 12.05 7.70
CA ALA A 64 0.29 12.29 8.61
C ALA A 64 -0.72 13.33 8.13
N ASP A 65 -0.26 14.31 7.34
CA ASP A 65 -1.08 15.36 6.74
C ASP A 65 -1.76 14.96 5.42
N GLY A 66 -1.53 13.73 4.94
CA GLY A 66 -2.00 13.22 3.65
C GLY A 66 -1.09 13.55 2.47
N GLY A 67 0.08 14.16 2.71
CA GLY A 67 1.07 14.41 1.66
C GLY A 67 1.58 13.10 1.05
N ILE A 68 1.62 13.04 -0.29
CA ILE A 68 2.10 11.87 -1.04
C ILE A 68 3.52 12.13 -1.52
N TYR A 69 4.44 11.25 -1.15
CA TYR A 69 5.86 11.40 -1.42
C TYR A 69 6.40 10.22 -2.23
N VAL A 70 7.35 10.50 -3.11
CA VAL A 70 8.16 9.50 -3.83
C VAL A 70 9.64 9.75 -3.62
N ILE A 71 10.47 8.72 -3.76
CA ILE A 71 11.92 8.85 -3.67
C ILE A 71 12.46 9.53 -4.94
N GLY A 72 13.19 10.64 -4.77
CA GLY A 72 13.77 11.41 -5.86
C GLY A 72 12.75 11.78 -6.96
N ASP A 73 13.04 11.37 -8.19
CA ASP A 73 12.17 11.64 -9.34
C ASP A 73 10.97 10.68 -9.44
N GLY A 74 10.87 9.67 -8.56
CA GLY A 74 9.75 8.74 -8.49
C GLY A 74 9.88 7.54 -9.42
N MET A 75 11.02 6.84 -9.37
CA MET A 75 11.19 5.56 -10.07
C MET A 75 10.28 4.50 -9.44
N LEU A 76 9.31 3.99 -10.21
CA LEU A 76 8.30 3.03 -9.70
C LEU A 76 8.61 1.58 -10.07
N ASP A 77 9.63 1.32 -10.89
CA ASP A 77 10.06 -0.02 -11.31
C ASP A 77 11.33 -0.51 -10.59
N GLU A 78 11.82 0.25 -9.60
CA GLU A 78 12.92 -0.17 -8.75
C GLU A 78 12.53 -1.41 -7.93
N LEU A 79 13.46 -2.34 -7.77
CA LEU A 79 13.20 -3.55 -6.98
C LEU A 79 13.37 -3.27 -5.49
N LEU A 80 12.28 -2.93 -4.79
CA LEU A 80 12.26 -2.70 -3.35
C LEU A 80 11.80 -3.94 -2.58
N ALA A 81 12.41 -4.21 -1.42
CA ALA A 81 12.19 -5.44 -0.65
C ALA A 81 11.09 -5.30 0.43
N ALA A 82 9.89 -4.85 0.04
CA ALA A 82 8.79 -4.59 0.98
C ALA A 82 7.83 -5.77 1.19
N THR A 83 7.64 -6.64 0.20
CA THR A 83 6.71 -7.79 0.29
C THR A 83 7.45 -9.08 -0.05
N TYR A 84 7.70 -9.92 0.96
CA TYR A 84 8.53 -11.12 0.84
C TYR A 84 8.14 -12.00 -0.35
N LEU A 85 9.11 -12.30 -1.23
CA LEU A 85 8.95 -13.04 -2.50
C LEU A 85 7.91 -12.50 -3.50
N ARG A 86 7.46 -11.25 -3.35
CA ARG A 86 6.41 -10.66 -4.19
C ARG A 86 6.81 -9.33 -4.87
N ASN A 87 8.06 -8.88 -4.70
CA ASN A 87 8.53 -7.53 -5.07
C ASN A 87 8.63 -7.20 -6.58
N SER A 88 8.98 -8.16 -7.44
CA SER A 88 9.20 -7.88 -8.86
C SER A 88 7.89 -7.56 -9.57
N GLY A 89 7.80 -6.44 -10.30
CA GLY A 89 6.54 -6.04 -10.96
C GLY A 89 5.44 -5.72 -9.96
N SER A 90 5.78 -5.02 -8.88
CA SER A 90 4.83 -4.50 -7.90
C SER A 90 5.25 -3.13 -7.40
N ILE A 91 4.28 -2.32 -7.00
CA ILE A 91 4.50 -1.04 -6.33
C ILE A 91 4.11 -1.19 -4.86
N SER A 92 5.05 -0.95 -3.96
CA SER A 92 4.79 -0.82 -2.53
C SER A 92 4.53 0.64 -2.14
N ILE A 93 3.39 0.88 -1.49
CA ILE A 93 2.97 2.16 -0.92
C ILE A 93 2.75 2.01 0.59
N ALA A 94 3.24 2.96 1.38
CA ALA A 94 3.14 2.93 2.84
C ALA A 94 2.53 4.20 3.43
N VAL A 95 1.75 4.05 4.50
CA VAL A 95 1.48 5.16 5.44
C VAL A 95 2.60 5.24 6.47
N LEU A 96 3.08 6.45 6.73
CA LEU A 96 4.07 6.71 7.79
C LEU A 96 3.38 6.67 9.14
N GLY A 97 3.96 6.02 10.15
CA GLY A 97 3.31 5.85 11.45
C GLY A 97 3.17 4.39 11.86
N CYS A 98 2.24 4.17 12.80
CA CYS A 98 1.96 2.92 13.51
C CYS A 98 3.11 2.46 14.43
N VAL A 99 3.91 3.40 14.96
CA VAL A 99 4.96 3.06 15.93
C VAL A 99 4.36 2.38 17.16
N GLY A 100 4.86 1.18 17.45
CA GLY A 100 4.42 0.37 18.59
C GLY A 100 3.06 -0.28 18.41
N ALA A 101 2.54 -0.38 17.19
CA ALA A 101 1.27 -1.05 16.91
C ALA A 101 1.31 -2.54 17.28
N ALA A 102 0.18 -3.05 17.75
CA ALA A 102 -0.15 -4.43 18.04
C ALA A 102 -1.57 -4.73 17.52
N THR A 103 -1.96 -5.99 17.38
CA THR A 103 -3.25 -6.36 16.75
C THR A 103 -4.49 -5.83 17.49
N ASN A 104 -4.34 -5.30 18.71
CA ASN A 104 -5.41 -4.68 19.50
C ASN A 104 -5.21 -3.18 19.74
N ASP A 105 -4.14 -2.57 19.21
CA ASP A 105 -3.79 -1.16 19.39
C ASP A 105 -2.94 -0.67 18.19
N LEU A 106 -3.39 0.37 17.47
CA LEU A 106 -2.65 0.92 16.32
C LEU A 106 -1.38 1.72 16.72
N GLY A 107 -1.08 1.78 18.03
CA GLY A 107 0.12 2.37 18.56
C GLY A 107 -0.02 3.87 18.78
N LYS A 108 1.12 4.55 18.95
CA LYS A 108 1.15 5.97 19.36
C LYS A 108 0.82 6.93 18.22
N GLU A 109 0.98 6.46 16.98
CA GLU A 109 0.82 7.25 15.77
C GLU A 109 -0.06 6.46 14.77
N PRO A 110 -1.34 6.22 15.11
CA PRO A 110 -2.25 5.42 14.30
C PRO A 110 -2.59 6.12 12.98
N PRO A 111 -2.94 5.41 11.89
CA PRO A 111 -3.25 6.04 10.61
C PRO A 111 -4.26 7.19 10.75
N THR A 112 -3.91 8.38 10.25
CA THR A 112 -4.80 9.54 10.30
C THR A 112 -5.90 9.42 9.24
N ALA A 113 -7.00 10.15 9.42
CA ALA A 113 -8.03 10.26 8.38
C ALA A 113 -7.45 10.80 7.06
N ALA A 114 -6.54 11.78 7.13
CA ALA A 114 -5.88 12.33 5.95
C ALA A 114 -5.01 11.28 5.23
N GLN A 115 -4.30 10.44 5.97
CA GLN A 115 -3.53 9.32 5.40
C GLN A 115 -4.41 8.29 4.73
N ILE A 116 -5.52 7.90 5.35
CA ILE A 116 -6.43 6.90 4.80
C ILE A 116 -7.02 7.38 3.47
N GLU A 117 -7.48 8.63 3.41
CA GLU A 117 -8.02 9.21 2.19
C GLU A 117 -6.92 9.38 1.12
N ALA A 118 -5.75 9.89 1.50
CA ALA A 118 -4.62 10.05 0.57
C ALA A 118 -4.10 8.71 0.03
N LEU A 119 -4.05 7.66 0.86
CA LEU A 119 -3.71 6.31 0.45
C LEU A 119 -4.72 5.79 -0.59
N ALA A 120 -6.02 5.98 -0.35
CA ALA A 120 -7.06 5.58 -1.29
C ALA A 120 -6.95 6.34 -2.63
N MET A 121 -6.74 7.66 -2.60
CA MET A 121 -6.54 8.48 -3.81
C MET A 121 -5.25 8.07 -4.57
N ALA A 122 -4.16 7.79 -3.86
CA ALA A 122 -2.91 7.31 -4.44
C ALA A 122 -3.09 5.93 -5.10
N VAL A 123 -3.83 5.02 -4.46
CA VAL A 123 -4.20 3.72 -5.03
C VAL A 123 -5.01 3.90 -6.31
N THR A 124 -5.96 4.83 -6.35
CA THR A 124 -6.71 5.15 -7.57
C THR A 124 -5.80 5.67 -8.68
N ALA A 125 -4.92 6.63 -8.38
CA ALA A 125 -3.98 7.20 -9.33
C ALA A 125 -3.03 6.14 -9.92
N LEU A 126 -2.47 5.28 -9.07
CA LEU A 126 -1.63 4.17 -9.50
C LEU A 126 -2.40 3.18 -10.37
N ALA A 127 -3.57 2.74 -9.93
CA ALA A 127 -4.38 1.78 -10.67
C ALA A 127 -4.82 2.34 -12.04
N ASP A 128 -5.16 3.63 -12.13
CA ASP A 128 -5.47 4.30 -13.39
C ASP A 128 -4.26 4.40 -14.33
N GLY A 129 -3.09 4.76 -13.79
CA GLY A 129 -1.85 4.84 -14.57
C GLY A 129 -1.39 3.47 -15.06
N LEU A 130 -1.58 2.42 -14.26
CA LEU A 130 -1.18 1.05 -14.58
C LEU A 130 -2.23 0.27 -15.37
N TRP A 131 -3.45 0.80 -15.54
CA TRP A 131 -4.61 0.11 -16.13
C TRP A 131 -5.03 -1.13 -15.33
N LEU A 132 -5.07 -1.01 -14.01
CA LEU A 132 -5.50 -2.07 -13.10
C LEU A 132 -6.96 -1.87 -12.65
N THR A 133 -7.68 -2.98 -12.58
CA THR A 133 -8.90 -3.07 -11.77
C THR A 133 -8.54 -2.88 -10.30
N ILE A 134 -9.36 -2.13 -9.56
CA ILE A 134 -9.22 -2.03 -8.10
C ILE A 134 -9.99 -3.19 -7.49
N ASP A 135 -9.28 -4.27 -7.23
CA ASP A 135 -9.76 -5.51 -6.63
C ASP A 135 -8.67 -6.13 -5.76
N LYS A 136 -9.02 -7.17 -5.00
CA LYS A 136 -8.08 -7.86 -4.11
C LYS A 136 -7.04 -8.64 -4.91
N GLU A 137 -7.36 -9.05 -6.13
CA GLU A 137 -6.42 -9.74 -7.00
C GLU A 137 -5.25 -8.84 -7.40
N ARG A 138 -5.40 -7.51 -7.44
CA ARG A 138 -4.32 -6.59 -7.87
C ARG A 138 -3.80 -5.68 -6.76
N ILE A 139 -4.61 -5.40 -5.76
CA ILE A 139 -4.32 -4.40 -4.73
C ILE A 139 -4.57 -5.03 -3.36
N LEU A 140 -3.50 -5.28 -2.61
CA LEU A 140 -3.54 -6.03 -1.36
C LEU A 140 -2.85 -5.23 -0.26
N THR A 141 -3.35 -5.32 0.97
CA THR A 141 -2.48 -5.02 2.11
C THR A 141 -1.35 -6.05 2.20
N HIS A 142 -0.26 -5.72 2.90
CA HIS A 142 0.77 -6.72 3.16
C HIS A 142 0.18 -7.93 3.90
N GLY A 143 -0.74 -7.73 4.85
CA GLY A 143 -1.43 -8.83 5.52
C GLY A 143 -2.14 -9.78 4.55
N GLU A 144 -2.93 -9.25 3.61
CA GLU A 144 -3.63 -10.06 2.60
C GLU A 144 -2.66 -10.75 1.63
N ALA A 145 -1.57 -10.08 1.26
CA ALA A 145 -0.52 -10.66 0.42
C ALA A 145 0.27 -11.75 1.16
N ALA A 146 0.48 -11.58 2.47
CA ALA A 146 1.17 -12.53 3.33
C ALA A 146 0.35 -13.82 3.54
N ASP A 147 -0.98 -13.75 3.46
CA ASP A 147 -1.86 -14.91 3.45
C ASP A 147 -2.19 -15.46 2.05
N ASN A 148 -1.53 -14.95 1.00
CA ASN A 148 -1.75 -15.33 -0.41
C ASN A 148 -3.23 -15.22 -0.84
N GLU A 149 -3.97 -14.21 -0.36
CA GLU A 149 -5.41 -14.09 -0.61
C GLU A 149 -5.79 -13.89 -2.09
N ASP A 150 -4.83 -13.46 -2.93
CA ASP A 150 -5.00 -13.35 -4.40
C ASP A 150 -4.63 -14.62 -5.17
N GLY A 151 -4.35 -15.73 -4.48
CA GLY A 151 -3.97 -17.01 -5.08
C GLY A 151 -2.52 -17.10 -5.58
N VAL A 152 -1.71 -16.04 -5.41
CA VAL A 152 -0.27 -16.09 -5.72
C VAL A 152 0.47 -16.76 -4.57
N ASN A 153 0.73 -18.07 -4.70
CA ASN A 153 1.38 -18.88 -3.66
C ASN A 153 2.91 -18.84 -3.74
N ALA A 154 3.51 -17.66 -3.58
CA ALA A 154 4.96 -17.46 -3.67
C ALA A 154 5.73 -17.94 -2.41
N HIS A 155 5.05 -18.05 -1.28
CA HIS A 155 5.60 -18.45 0.02
C HIS A 155 4.55 -19.16 0.87
N ALA A 156 4.97 -19.79 1.97
CA ALA A 156 4.03 -20.22 3.02
C ALA A 156 3.32 -18.99 3.61
N PRO A 157 2.04 -19.09 4.00
CA PRO A 157 1.31 -17.98 4.61
C PRO A 157 1.97 -17.50 5.91
N TYR A 158 2.05 -16.17 6.07
CA TYR A 158 2.53 -15.51 7.30
C TYR A 158 1.70 -14.29 7.70
N GLY A 159 0.52 -14.12 7.11
CA GLY A 159 -0.38 -13.01 7.35
C GLY A 159 -1.31 -13.19 8.56
N PRO A 160 -2.33 -12.31 8.71
CA PRO A 160 -3.23 -12.26 9.85
C PRO A 160 -4.02 -13.54 10.15
N ARG A 161 -4.24 -14.39 9.13
CA ARG A 161 -4.97 -15.66 9.23
C ARG A 161 -4.06 -16.86 9.50
N SER A 162 -2.75 -16.64 9.59
CA SER A 162 -1.74 -17.68 9.76
C SER A 162 -0.82 -17.39 10.95
N THR A 163 0.41 -16.92 10.73
CA THR A 163 1.37 -16.63 11.82
C THR A 163 1.29 -15.19 12.32
N CYS A 164 0.55 -14.32 11.64
CA CYS A 164 0.37 -12.91 11.98
C CYS A 164 1.69 -12.13 12.07
N GLU A 165 2.70 -12.53 11.30
CA GLU A 165 3.98 -11.81 11.20
C GLU A 165 3.81 -10.47 10.47
N ARG A 166 2.83 -10.39 9.56
CA ARG A 166 2.41 -9.14 8.91
C ARG A 166 0.90 -9.01 8.97
N TRP A 167 0.46 -7.79 9.25
CA TRP A 167 -0.94 -7.44 9.38
C TRP A 167 -1.20 -5.97 9.09
N ASP A 168 -0.31 -5.38 8.29
CA ASP A 168 -0.38 -3.99 7.86
C ASP A 168 -1.78 -3.66 7.36
N LEU A 169 -2.36 -2.60 7.91
CA LEU A 169 -3.66 -2.07 7.49
C LEU A 169 -4.80 -3.12 7.54
N GLU A 170 -4.70 -4.16 8.37
CA GLU A 170 -5.79 -5.12 8.58
C GLU A 170 -7.01 -4.42 9.18
N TYR A 171 -6.78 -3.41 10.03
CA TYR A 171 -7.79 -2.44 10.43
C TYR A 171 -7.23 -1.02 10.50
N LEU A 172 -8.12 -0.03 10.45
CA LEU A 172 -7.76 1.39 10.34
C LEU A 172 -8.15 2.21 11.59
N GLY A 173 -8.94 1.64 12.50
CA GLY A 173 -9.39 2.33 13.71
C GLY A 173 -10.50 3.35 13.46
N THR A 174 -11.20 3.22 12.34
CA THR A 174 -12.34 4.08 11.95
C THR A 174 -13.66 3.37 12.18
N GLU A 175 -14.80 4.05 12.01
CA GLU A 175 -16.13 3.44 12.18
C GLU A 175 -16.37 2.30 11.17
N GLU A 176 -15.95 2.49 9.92
CA GLU A 176 -16.06 1.47 8.86
C GLU A 176 -15.03 0.33 8.99
N CYS A 177 -13.96 0.54 9.76
CA CYS A 177 -12.87 -0.41 9.95
C CYS A 177 -12.39 -0.46 11.41
N PRO A 178 -13.24 -0.89 12.34
CA PRO A 178 -13.09 -0.56 13.76
C PRO A 178 -12.08 -1.44 14.51
N ALA A 179 -11.84 -2.66 14.03
CA ALA A 179 -11.07 -3.64 14.79
C ALA A 179 -10.43 -4.70 13.90
N PHE A 180 -9.39 -5.33 14.44
CA PHE A 180 -8.69 -6.46 13.83
C PHE A 180 -9.62 -7.67 13.68
N ARG A 181 -10.09 -7.93 12.45
CA ARG A 181 -11.03 -9.03 12.13
C ARG A 181 -10.64 -9.74 10.83
N PRO A 182 -9.54 -10.52 10.81
CA PRO A 182 -9.01 -11.06 9.57
C PRO A 182 -9.93 -12.05 8.85
N TRP A 183 -10.87 -12.68 9.54
CA TRP A 183 -11.90 -13.55 8.92
C TRP A 183 -13.20 -12.81 8.56
N ALA A 184 -13.26 -11.49 8.71
CA ALA A 184 -14.44 -10.74 8.30
C ALA A 184 -14.65 -10.82 6.78
N THR A 185 -15.92 -10.97 6.40
CA THR A 185 -16.39 -11.00 5.01
C THR A 185 -17.44 -9.91 4.75
N ASP A 186 -17.62 -8.99 5.70
CA ASP A 186 -18.62 -7.91 5.69
C ASP A 186 -18.04 -6.60 5.12
N GLY A 187 -16.82 -6.64 4.57
CA GLY A 187 -16.13 -5.48 4.00
C GLY A 187 -15.46 -4.56 5.03
N THR A 188 -15.46 -4.93 6.32
CA THR A 188 -14.88 -4.08 7.39
C THR A 188 -13.36 -4.23 7.55
N ARG A 189 -12.70 -5.06 6.74
CA ARG A 189 -11.23 -5.17 6.75
C ARG A 189 -10.60 -3.96 6.06
N GLY A 190 -9.43 -3.52 6.52
CA GLY A 190 -8.82 -2.29 6.01
C GLY A 190 -8.50 -2.34 4.52
N GLY A 191 -8.09 -3.49 3.99
CA GLY A 191 -7.94 -3.69 2.54
C GLY A 191 -9.23 -3.48 1.75
N ASP A 192 -10.37 -3.97 2.27
CA ASP A 192 -11.68 -3.82 1.62
C ASP A 192 -12.14 -2.36 1.67
N VAL A 193 -11.97 -1.68 2.81
CA VAL A 193 -12.28 -0.25 2.97
C VAL A 193 -11.44 0.62 2.06
N LEU A 194 -10.12 0.39 1.98
CA LEU A 194 -9.22 1.16 1.12
C LEU A 194 -9.53 0.98 -0.37
N ARG A 195 -9.81 -0.26 -0.81
CA ARG A 195 -10.26 -0.52 -2.19
C ARG A 195 -11.62 0.13 -2.47
N GLY A 196 -12.55 0.09 -1.52
CA GLY A 196 -13.86 0.75 -1.63
C GLY A 196 -13.73 2.27 -1.79
N LYS A 197 -12.92 2.93 -0.95
CA LYS A 197 -12.61 4.35 -1.08
C LYS A 197 -11.91 4.66 -2.40
N ALA A 198 -10.94 3.86 -2.82
CA ALA A 198 -10.24 4.06 -4.09
C ALA A 198 -11.20 3.94 -5.30
N GLN A 199 -12.15 3.01 -5.27
CA GLN A 199 -13.21 2.93 -6.30
C GLN A 199 -14.12 4.16 -6.29
N TYR A 200 -14.54 4.63 -5.11
CA TYR A 200 -15.32 5.86 -4.98
C TYR A 200 -14.61 7.05 -5.66
N TYR A 201 -13.33 7.24 -5.36
CA TYR A 201 -12.50 8.29 -5.96
C TYR A 201 -12.37 8.15 -7.49
N ARG A 202 -12.27 6.91 -7.99
CA ARG A 202 -12.21 6.63 -9.44
C ARG A 202 -13.48 7.05 -10.15
N GLU A 203 -14.64 6.69 -9.59
CA GLU A 203 -15.95 6.96 -10.19
C GLU A 203 -16.30 8.46 -10.17
N HIS A 204 -15.91 9.16 -9.11
CA HIS A 204 -16.26 10.57 -8.91
C HIS A 204 -15.19 11.55 -9.43
N ARG A 205 -14.03 11.06 -9.89
CA ARG A 205 -12.87 11.87 -10.31
C ARG A 205 -12.51 12.95 -9.29
N ALA A 206 -12.53 12.57 -8.02
CA ALA A 206 -12.51 13.49 -6.89
C ALA A 206 -11.12 13.54 -6.23
N PHE A 207 -10.08 13.94 -6.98
CA PHE A 207 -8.72 14.22 -6.45
C PHE A 207 -7.81 14.84 -7.52
#